data_AF-A0A1H0A8F3-F1
#
_entry.id   AF-A0A1H0A8F3-F1
#
_cell.length_a   1.000
_cell.length_b   1.000
_cell.length_c   1.000
_cell.angle_alpha   90.00
_cell.angle_beta   90.00
_cell.angle_gamma   90.00
#
_symmetry.space_group_name_H-M   'P 1'
#
loop_
_entity.id
_entity.type
_entity.pdbx_description
1 polymer ?
#
loop_
_entity_poly.entity_id
_entity_poly.type
_entity_poly.pdbx_seq_one_letter_code
_entity_poly.pdbx_strand_id
1 'polypeptide(L)'
;MSDTKVGPGRNAFMKGYNTPSAVALPGYYAHMGETSLMRLALSQQITPEQLGALYRLSEQRLINDAHNDARVFTKVLTDSGTKVTPMPQGYYIAVINRLNEGDCAGITHILSLAAAEGKHQVFLGNIYQALAHPDEPESQAFFHKLAQVQSLTSTAAIAHDRATVTLAPYTTIAPRLTTSATTKTLLISADGHRLSAGVIVGANGDRTYYYNDPNIGFAAFSSKAAFEKGLKKIFTGPHLKHMHDPINQSATDPRYLISVFNPDHLPDIAPHGQRYKVYV
;
A
#
# COMPACT_ATOMS: atom_id res chain seq x y z
N MET A 1 1.10 23.71 -2.55
CA MET A 1 1.64 23.25 -3.84
C MET A 1 2.69 24.25 -4.28
N SER A 2 3.90 23.81 -4.64
CA SER A 2 5.00 24.72 -5.03
C SER A 2 4.64 25.57 -6.25
N ASP A 3 4.95 26.88 -6.23
CA ASP A 3 4.80 27.84 -7.35
C ASP A 3 5.47 27.38 -8.64
N THR A 4 6.37 26.39 -8.59
CA THR A 4 7.04 25.83 -9.78
C THR A 4 6.18 24.87 -10.60
N LYS A 5 5.13 24.25 -10.04
CA LYS A 5 4.23 23.33 -10.79
C LYS A 5 3.07 24.06 -11.51
N VAL A 6 2.69 25.24 -11.02
CA VAL A 6 1.50 25.99 -11.48
C VAL A 6 1.76 27.49 -11.75
N GLY A 7 2.98 27.98 -11.49
CA GLY A 7 3.38 29.37 -11.72
C GLY A 7 4.45 29.52 -12.84
N PRO A 8 5.18 30.65 -12.87
CA PRO A 8 6.04 31.04 -14.00
C PRO A 8 7.19 30.07 -14.31
N GLY A 9 7.57 29.19 -13.36
CA GLY A 9 8.59 28.16 -13.55
C GLY A 9 8.12 26.87 -14.26
N ARG A 10 6.82 26.74 -14.58
CA ARG A 10 6.21 25.48 -15.06
C ARG A 10 6.86 24.92 -16.34
N ASN A 11 7.14 25.75 -17.33
CA ASN A 11 7.69 25.27 -18.60
C ASN A 11 9.11 24.70 -18.42
N ALA A 12 9.94 25.38 -17.63
CA ALA A 12 11.28 24.91 -17.30
C ALA A 12 11.20 23.61 -16.47
N PHE A 13 10.28 23.55 -15.48
CA PHE A 13 10.01 22.33 -14.73
C PHE A 13 9.63 21.15 -15.64
N MET A 14 8.67 21.34 -16.55
CA MET A 14 8.23 20.29 -17.46
C MET A 14 9.34 19.84 -18.42
N LYS A 15 10.19 20.77 -18.87
CA LYS A 15 11.37 20.43 -19.67
C LYS A 15 12.28 19.45 -18.92
N GLY A 16 12.64 19.77 -17.67
CA GLY A 16 13.47 18.89 -16.87
C GLY A 16 12.79 17.58 -16.49
N TYR A 17 11.49 17.62 -16.21
CA TYR A 17 10.68 16.43 -15.91
C TYR A 17 10.62 15.45 -17.09
N ASN A 18 10.48 15.96 -18.32
CA ASN A 18 10.37 15.13 -19.53
C ASN A 18 11.71 14.58 -19.99
N THR A 19 12.82 15.29 -19.73
CA THR A 19 14.18 14.88 -20.14
C THR A 19 15.15 14.89 -18.96
N PRO A 20 14.92 14.09 -17.90
CA PRO A 20 15.68 14.20 -16.66
C PRO A 20 17.17 13.88 -16.84
N SER A 21 17.52 12.99 -17.78
CA SER A 21 18.90 12.60 -18.08
C SER A 21 19.70 13.69 -18.79
N ALA A 22 19.05 14.70 -19.37
CA ALA A 22 19.70 15.81 -20.06
C ALA A 22 19.99 17.00 -19.13
N VAL A 23 19.52 16.96 -17.88
CA VAL A 23 19.67 18.06 -16.91
C VAL A 23 20.84 17.79 -15.99
N ALA A 24 21.79 18.73 -15.94
CA ALA A 24 22.87 18.68 -14.96
C ALA A 24 22.30 18.97 -13.56
N LEU A 25 22.47 18.00 -12.65
CA LEU A 25 22.05 18.09 -11.25
C LEU A 25 23.30 18.06 -10.34
N PRO A 26 23.91 19.23 -10.03
CA PRO A 26 25.03 19.30 -9.10
C PRO A 26 24.67 18.68 -7.75
N GLY A 27 25.53 17.79 -7.23
CA GLY A 27 25.31 17.11 -5.95
C GLY A 27 24.34 15.92 -5.99
N TYR A 28 23.72 15.63 -7.14
CA TYR A 28 22.93 14.41 -7.32
C TYR A 28 23.83 13.19 -7.62
N TYR A 29 23.48 12.04 -7.06
CA TYR A 29 24.00 10.74 -7.47
C TYR A 29 22.94 9.65 -7.27
N ALA A 30 22.96 8.63 -8.12
CA ALA A 30 21.87 7.66 -8.29
C ALA A 30 21.50 6.86 -7.02
N HIS A 31 22.37 6.79 -6.02
CA HIS A 31 22.19 6.04 -4.77
C HIS A 31 22.15 6.92 -3.52
N MET A 32 21.94 8.23 -3.65
CA MET A 32 21.82 9.11 -2.49
C MET A 32 20.54 8.80 -1.70
N GLY A 33 20.59 8.86 -0.36
CA GLY A 33 19.43 8.58 0.49
C GLY A 33 18.32 9.63 0.36
N GLU A 34 17.09 9.31 0.75
CA GLU A 34 15.92 10.19 0.62
C GLU A 34 16.12 11.55 1.30
N THR A 35 16.69 11.58 2.51
CA THR A 35 16.99 12.84 3.21
C THR A 35 18.00 13.69 2.44
N SER A 36 18.92 13.08 1.69
CA SER A 36 19.84 13.81 0.83
C SER A 36 19.13 14.32 -0.43
N LEU A 37 18.21 13.53 -1.02
CA LEU A 37 17.36 13.97 -2.14
C LEU A 37 16.47 15.15 -1.73
N MET A 38 15.84 15.08 -0.56
CA MET A 38 15.03 16.18 0.00
C MET A 38 15.88 17.43 0.24
N ARG A 39 17.07 17.28 0.82
CA ARG A 39 18.00 18.41 1.00
C ARG A 39 18.41 19.04 -0.34
N LEU A 40 18.63 18.23 -1.37
CA LEU A 40 18.92 18.73 -2.71
C LEU A 40 17.72 19.50 -3.30
N ALA A 41 16.50 18.96 -3.14
CA ALA A 41 15.26 19.58 -3.60
C ALA A 41 14.93 20.90 -2.88
N LEU A 42 15.35 21.03 -1.60
CA LEU A 42 15.15 22.23 -0.78
C LEU A 42 16.30 23.24 -0.88
N SER A 43 17.36 22.92 -1.62
CA SER A 43 18.49 23.84 -1.78
C SER A 43 18.07 25.09 -2.55
N GLN A 44 18.46 26.28 -2.08
CA GLN A 44 18.11 27.56 -2.73
C GLN A 44 18.72 27.72 -4.14
N GLN A 45 19.53 26.77 -4.60
CA GLN A 45 20.25 26.82 -5.87
C GLN A 45 19.62 25.94 -6.97
N ILE A 46 18.52 25.23 -6.68
CA ILE A 46 17.88 24.37 -7.67
C ILE A 46 16.98 25.20 -8.61
N THR A 47 17.24 25.14 -9.91
CA THR A 47 16.36 25.79 -10.90
C THR A 47 15.05 25.00 -11.07
N PRO A 48 13.98 25.59 -11.60
CA PRO A 48 12.76 24.85 -11.90
C PRO A 48 12.99 23.63 -12.81
N GLU A 49 13.88 23.72 -13.79
CA GLU A 49 14.27 22.59 -14.67
C GLU A 49 14.98 21.47 -13.89
N GLN A 50 15.93 21.83 -13.03
CA GLN A 50 16.59 20.85 -12.16
C GLN A 50 15.62 20.21 -11.16
N LEU A 51 14.69 20.99 -10.62
CA LEU A 51 13.65 20.47 -9.74
C LEU A 51 12.74 19.48 -10.46
N GLY A 52 12.35 19.77 -11.72
CA GLY A 52 11.58 18.84 -12.56
C GLY A 52 12.32 17.53 -12.83
N ALA A 53 13.61 17.60 -13.16
CA ALA A 53 14.44 16.42 -13.38
C ALA A 53 14.60 15.58 -12.11
N LEU A 54 14.91 16.21 -10.98
CA LEU A 54 15.04 15.55 -9.67
C LEU A 54 13.73 14.86 -9.27
N TYR A 55 12.60 15.51 -9.52
CA TYR A 55 11.27 14.95 -9.26
C TYR A 55 11.03 13.69 -10.09
N ARG A 56 11.30 13.72 -11.40
CA ARG A 56 11.15 12.55 -12.27
C ARG A 56 12.06 11.39 -11.87
N LEU A 57 13.31 11.67 -11.50
CA LEU A 57 14.25 10.65 -11.04
C LEU A 57 13.80 10.02 -9.72
N SER A 58 13.24 10.82 -8.81
CA SER A 58 12.66 10.32 -7.56
C SER A 58 11.46 9.39 -7.82
N GLU A 59 10.54 9.78 -8.71
CA GLU A 59 9.42 8.91 -9.11
C GLU A 59 9.90 7.60 -9.75
N GLN A 60 10.89 7.67 -10.65
CA GLN A 60 11.46 6.48 -11.28
C GLN A 60 12.09 5.53 -10.26
N ARG A 61 12.78 6.05 -9.25
CA ARG A 61 13.28 5.23 -8.16
C ARG A 61 12.14 4.54 -7.41
N LEU A 62 11.12 5.29 -6.98
CA LEU A 62 9.97 4.73 -6.25
C LEU A 62 9.28 3.62 -7.05
N ILE A 63 9.08 3.81 -8.36
CA ILE A 63 8.51 2.79 -9.25
C ILE A 63 9.41 1.56 -9.32
N ASN A 64 10.72 1.75 -9.54
CA ASN A 64 11.65 0.64 -9.71
C ASN A 64 11.81 -0.19 -8.43
N ASP A 65 11.88 0.47 -7.27
CA ASP A 65 11.97 -0.19 -5.97
C ASP A 65 10.70 -1.00 -5.71
N ALA A 66 9.52 -0.39 -5.91
CA ALA A 66 8.25 -1.08 -5.70
C ALA A 66 8.05 -2.26 -6.69
N HIS A 67 8.50 -2.13 -7.95
CA HIS A 67 8.51 -3.25 -8.91
C HIS A 67 9.46 -4.37 -8.49
N ASN A 68 10.64 -4.03 -7.98
CA ASN A 68 11.61 -5.02 -7.52
C ASN A 68 11.09 -5.79 -6.32
N ASP A 69 10.49 -5.10 -5.35
CA ASP A 69 9.89 -5.72 -4.17
C ASP A 69 8.73 -6.63 -4.56
N ALA A 70 7.81 -6.14 -5.41
CA ALA A 70 6.71 -6.94 -5.94
C ALA A 70 7.20 -8.19 -6.69
N ARG A 71 8.28 -8.08 -7.48
CA ARG A 71 8.89 -9.20 -8.20
C ARG A 71 9.52 -10.21 -7.24
N VAL A 72 10.29 -9.76 -6.26
CA VAL A 72 10.93 -10.64 -5.26
C VAL A 72 9.87 -11.34 -4.42
N PHE A 73 8.88 -10.61 -3.93
CA PHE A 73 7.75 -11.15 -3.19
C PHE A 73 6.99 -12.22 -4.00
N THR A 74 6.64 -11.90 -5.24
CA THR A 74 5.97 -12.85 -6.15
C THR A 74 6.82 -14.09 -6.34
N LYS A 75 8.13 -13.94 -6.61
CA LYS A 75 9.05 -15.08 -6.78
C LYS A 75 9.13 -15.96 -5.54
N VAL A 76 9.19 -15.38 -4.34
CA VAL A 76 9.34 -16.12 -3.07
C VAL A 76 8.05 -16.83 -2.67
N LEU A 77 6.89 -16.21 -2.93
CA LEU A 77 5.59 -16.76 -2.54
C LEU A 77 4.96 -17.69 -3.55
N THR A 78 5.26 -17.53 -4.84
CA THR A 78 4.74 -18.42 -5.88
C THR A 78 5.15 -19.86 -5.59
N ASP A 79 4.14 -20.68 -5.38
CA ASP A 79 4.22 -22.11 -5.06
C ASP A 79 2.85 -22.74 -5.37
N SER A 80 2.73 -24.05 -5.27
CA SER A 80 1.43 -24.73 -5.39
C SER A 80 0.45 -24.19 -4.35
N GLY A 81 -0.68 -23.66 -4.83
CA GLY A 81 -1.73 -23.10 -3.98
C GLY A 81 -1.56 -21.63 -3.58
N THR A 82 -0.62 -20.89 -4.16
CA THR A 82 -0.49 -19.44 -3.97
C THR A 82 -0.64 -18.69 -5.28
N LYS A 83 -1.46 -17.63 -5.30
CA LYS A 83 -1.56 -16.68 -6.40
C LYS A 83 -1.23 -15.28 -5.88
N VAL A 84 -0.27 -14.60 -6.49
CA VAL A 84 0.06 -13.21 -6.19
C VAL A 84 -0.48 -12.31 -7.30
N THR A 85 -1.14 -11.22 -6.90
CA THR A 85 -1.60 -10.13 -7.77
C THR A 85 -0.79 -8.87 -7.41
N PRO A 86 0.29 -8.56 -8.15
CA PRO A 86 1.19 -7.46 -7.82
C PRO A 86 0.52 -6.10 -7.96
N MET A 87 0.42 -5.35 -6.88
CA MET A 87 -0.24 -4.05 -6.84
C MET A 87 0.55 -3.09 -5.95
N PRO A 88 1.78 -2.72 -6.35
CA PRO A 88 2.61 -1.83 -5.57
C PRO A 88 2.06 -0.40 -5.59
N GLN A 89 1.68 0.14 -4.42
CA GLN A 89 1.17 1.51 -4.32
C GLN A 89 2.16 2.55 -4.84
N GLY A 90 3.47 2.27 -4.81
CA GLY A 90 4.49 3.18 -5.34
C GLY A 90 4.27 3.52 -6.81
N TYR A 91 3.82 2.54 -7.61
CA TYR A 91 3.41 2.79 -9.00
C TYR A 91 2.17 3.69 -9.06
N TYR A 92 1.17 3.41 -8.23
CA TYR A 92 -0.05 4.21 -8.14
C TYR A 92 0.22 5.67 -7.73
N ILE A 93 1.05 5.90 -6.71
CA ILE A 93 1.43 7.22 -6.21
C ILE A 93 2.16 8.02 -7.31
N ALA A 94 3.06 7.36 -8.04
CA ALA A 94 3.77 7.98 -9.15
C ALA A 94 2.83 8.36 -10.31
N VAL A 95 1.84 7.52 -10.63
CA VAL A 95 0.86 7.80 -11.71
C VAL A 95 -0.03 8.99 -11.36
N ILE A 96 -0.53 9.07 -10.13
CA ILE A 96 -1.43 10.17 -9.72
C ILE A 96 -0.69 11.46 -9.35
N ASN A 97 0.66 11.45 -9.38
CA ASN A 97 1.53 12.58 -9.06
C ASN A 97 1.16 13.29 -7.74
N ARG A 98 0.80 12.50 -6.72
CA ARG A 98 0.54 13.00 -5.37
C ARG A 98 1.78 12.80 -4.51
N LEU A 99 2.27 13.90 -3.95
CA LEU A 99 3.20 13.84 -2.81
C LEU A 99 2.36 13.53 -1.56
N ASN A 100 2.20 12.26 -1.25
CA ASN A 100 1.65 11.80 0.02
C ASN A 100 2.61 10.81 0.68
N GLU A 101 2.43 10.55 1.97
CA GLU A 101 3.19 9.55 2.74
C GLU A 101 2.77 8.10 2.40
N GLY A 102 2.02 7.90 1.31
CA GLY A 102 1.40 6.65 0.92
C GLY A 102 -0.10 6.59 1.20
N ASP A 103 -0.78 5.65 0.54
CA ASP A 103 -2.21 5.37 0.70
C ASP A 103 -2.45 3.96 1.31
N CYS A 104 -1.47 3.41 2.02
CA CYS A 104 -1.47 2.02 2.48
C CYS A 104 -2.64 1.73 3.45
N ALA A 105 -2.98 2.68 4.32
CA ALA A 105 -4.10 2.54 5.24
C ALA A 105 -5.45 2.61 4.51
N GLY A 106 -5.58 3.53 3.56
CA GLY A 106 -6.74 3.65 2.69
C GLY A 106 -6.98 2.40 1.85
N ILE A 107 -5.94 1.92 1.15
CA ILE A 107 -6.02 0.70 0.31
C ILE A 107 -6.40 -0.50 1.17
N THR A 108 -5.72 -0.66 2.32
CA THR A 108 -6.01 -1.77 3.24
C THR A 108 -7.45 -1.72 3.74
N HIS A 109 -7.94 -0.54 4.11
CA HIS A 109 -9.30 -0.39 4.64
C HIS A 109 -10.35 -0.71 3.58
N ILE A 110 -10.24 -0.14 2.37
CA ILE A 110 -11.22 -0.39 1.29
C ILE A 110 -11.16 -1.84 0.83
N LEU A 111 -9.96 -2.43 0.71
CA LEU A 111 -9.84 -3.87 0.42
C LEU A 111 -10.51 -4.73 1.50
N SER A 112 -10.43 -4.34 2.76
CA SER A 112 -11.06 -5.07 3.88
C SER A 112 -12.58 -4.99 3.81
N LEU A 113 -13.14 -3.82 3.46
CA LEU A 113 -14.57 -3.67 3.14
C LEU A 113 -14.97 -4.55 1.95
N ALA A 114 -14.19 -4.48 0.87
CA ALA A 114 -14.44 -5.25 -0.33
C ALA A 114 -14.36 -6.77 -0.08
N ALA A 115 -13.45 -7.23 0.78
CA ALA A 115 -13.37 -8.62 1.19
C ALA A 115 -14.62 -9.05 1.98
N ALA A 116 -15.12 -8.20 2.89
CA ALA A 116 -16.34 -8.47 3.64
C ALA A 116 -17.58 -8.60 2.73
N GLU A 117 -17.62 -7.87 1.62
CA GLU A 117 -18.67 -7.96 0.59
C GLU A 117 -18.40 -9.00 -0.52
N GLY A 118 -17.27 -9.71 -0.49
CA GLY A 118 -16.88 -10.64 -1.55
C GLY A 118 -16.42 -9.99 -2.87
N LYS A 119 -16.20 -8.67 -2.87
CA LYS A 119 -15.84 -7.84 -4.03
C LYS A 119 -14.36 -7.45 -4.10
N HIS A 120 -13.50 -8.04 -3.28
CA HIS A 120 -12.06 -7.76 -3.28
C HIS A 120 -11.40 -7.79 -4.68
N GLN A 121 -11.78 -8.70 -5.58
CA GLN A 121 -11.27 -8.72 -6.96
C GLN A 121 -11.74 -7.52 -7.79
N VAL A 122 -12.98 -7.05 -7.57
CA VAL A 122 -13.51 -5.85 -8.22
C VAL A 122 -12.70 -4.64 -7.79
N PHE A 123 -12.44 -4.50 -6.48
CA PHE A 123 -11.60 -3.42 -5.96
C PHE A 123 -10.18 -3.43 -6.56
N LEU A 124 -9.53 -4.60 -6.60
CA LEU A 124 -8.21 -4.74 -7.23
C LEU A 124 -8.26 -4.39 -8.73
N GLY A 125 -9.30 -4.83 -9.45
CA GLY A 125 -9.54 -4.49 -10.85
C GLY A 125 -9.72 -2.98 -11.06
N ASN A 126 -10.49 -2.32 -10.20
CA ASN A 126 -10.73 -0.87 -10.25
C ASN A 126 -9.43 -0.08 -10.09
N ILE A 127 -8.48 -0.54 -9.26
CA ILE A 127 -7.16 0.09 -9.15
C ILE A 127 -6.44 0.05 -10.50
N TYR A 128 -6.37 -1.10 -11.17
CA TYR A 128 -5.73 -1.19 -12.48
C TYR A 128 -6.44 -0.37 -13.55
N GLN A 129 -7.78 -0.37 -13.56
CA GLN A 129 -8.57 0.43 -14.51
C GLN A 129 -8.32 1.92 -14.31
N ALA A 130 -8.36 2.38 -13.05
CA ALA A 130 -8.09 3.78 -12.73
C ALA A 130 -6.67 4.19 -13.13
N LEU A 131 -5.68 3.30 -12.98
CA LEU A 131 -4.31 3.55 -13.40
C LEU A 131 -4.11 3.53 -14.91
N ALA A 132 -4.90 2.75 -15.65
CA ALA A 132 -4.86 2.74 -17.12
C ALA A 132 -5.43 4.03 -17.73
N HIS A 133 -6.38 4.66 -17.03
CA HIS A 133 -7.07 5.86 -17.47
C HIS A 133 -7.09 6.93 -16.37
N PRO A 134 -5.92 7.44 -15.93
CA PRO A 134 -5.83 8.24 -14.71
C PRO A 134 -6.54 9.59 -14.82
N ASP A 135 -6.67 10.15 -16.03
CA ASP A 135 -7.28 11.46 -16.25
C ASP A 135 -8.82 11.43 -16.37
N GLU A 136 -9.43 10.23 -16.43
CA GLU A 136 -10.89 10.10 -16.51
C GLU A 136 -11.57 10.54 -15.20
N PRO A 137 -12.76 11.16 -15.26
CA PRO A 137 -13.48 11.64 -14.07
C PRO A 137 -13.69 10.56 -13.00
N GLU A 138 -13.99 9.33 -13.42
CA GLU A 138 -14.21 8.18 -12.53
C GLU A 138 -12.92 7.77 -11.81
N SER A 139 -11.79 7.74 -12.51
CA SER A 139 -10.47 7.46 -11.94
C SER A 139 -10.07 8.52 -10.93
N GLN A 140 -10.28 9.79 -11.26
CA GLN A 140 -10.04 10.90 -10.33
C GLN A 140 -10.92 10.78 -9.09
N ALA A 141 -12.22 10.50 -9.25
CA ALA A 141 -13.13 10.26 -8.13
C ALA A 141 -12.68 9.09 -7.25
N PHE A 142 -12.21 8.00 -7.85
CA PHE A 142 -11.62 6.86 -7.15
C PHE A 142 -10.38 7.27 -6.32
N PHE A 143 -9.44 8.02 -6.91
CA PHE A 143 -8.24 8.50 -6.22
C PHE A 143 -8.55 9.50 -5.10
N HIS A 144 -9.54 10.39 -5.30
CA HIS A 144 -10.01 11.28 -4.25
C HIS A 144 -10.62 10.51 -3.09
N LYS A 145 -11.42 9.49 -3.39
CA LYS A 145 -12.02 8.66 -2.35
C LYS A 145 -10.97 7.88 -1.58
N LEU A 146 -9.99 7.31 -2.26
CA LEU A 146 -8.90 6.57 -1.61
C LEU A 146 -8.09 7.47 -0.67
N ALA A 147 -7.71 8.67 -1.12
CA ALA A 147 -7.00 9.64 -0.27
C ALA A 147 -7.84 10.11 0.93
N GLN A 148 -9.16 10.25 0.75
CA GLN A 148 -10.06 10.55 1.86
C GLN A 148 -10.03 9.44 2.91
N VAL A 149 -10.16 8.18 2.50
CA VAL A 149 -10.09 7.03 3.43
C VAL A 149 -8.71 6.95 4.09
N GLN A 150 -7.62 7.17 3.33
CA GLN A 150 -6.27 7.26 3.89
C GLN A 150 -6.20 8.30 5.02
N SER A 151 -6.73 9.51 4.80
CA SER A 151 -6.67 10.57 5.81
C SER A 151 -7.40 10.23 7.11
N LEU A 152 -8.47 9.42 7.03
CA LEU A 152 -9.25 8.97 8.19
C LEU A 152 -8.66 7.73 8.88
N THR A 153 -7.76 7.01 8.22
CA THR A 153 -7.24 5.70 8.68
C THR A 153 -5.73 5.68 8.88
N SER A 154 -5.02 6.75 8.57
CA SER A 154 -3.55 6.83 8.68
C SER A 154 -3.05 6.60 10.11
N THR A 155 -3.82 7.04 11.11
CA THR A 155 -3.46 6.87 12.52
C THR A 155 -3.89 5.49 13.03
N ALA A 156 -2.93 4.68 13.49
CA ALA A 156 -3.21 3.33 13.98
C ALA A 156 -4.18 3.28 15.17
N ALA A 157 -4.11 4.26 16.07
CA ALA A 157 -5.03 4.36 17.20
C ALA A 157 -6.49 4.61 16.79
N ILE A 158 -6.71 5.14 15.57
CA ILE A 158 -8.05 5.38 15.00
C ILE A 158 -8.49 4.16 14.20
N ALA A 159 -7.63 3.65 13.31
CA ALA A 159 -7.99 2.58 12.39
C ALA A 159 -8.24 1.22 13.05
N HIS A 160 -7.54 0.90 14.14
CA HIS A 160 -7.76 -0.35 14.86
C HIS A 160 -8.94 -0.24 15.83
N ASP A 161 -9.79 -1.27 15.82
CA ASP A 161 -10.83 -1.45 16.83
C ASP A 161 -10.19 -1.76 18.19
N ARG A 162 -10.39 -0.86 19.17
CA ARG A 162 -9.83 -0.95 20.52
C ARG A 162 -10.29 -2.20 21.27
N ALA A 163 -11.44 -2.78 20.91
CA ALA A 163 -11.96 -3.99 21.54
C ALA A 163 -11.16 -5.24 21.17
N THR A 164 -10.45 -5.23 20.03
CA THR A 164 -9.79 -6.44 19.51
C THR A 164 -8.32 -6.26 19.17
N VAL A 165 -7.80 -5.03 19.27
CA VAL A 165 -6.38 -4.71 18.99
C VAL A 165 -5.47 -5.33 20.04
N THR A 166 -4.42 -6.01 19.58
CA THR A 166 -3.36 -6.54 20.42
C THR A 166 -2.00 -6.31 19.78
N LEU A 167 -0.96 -6.14 20.61
CA LEU A 167 0.43 -6.14 20.17
C LEU A 167 0.96 -7.58 20.22
N ALA A 168 1.10 -8.22 19.06
CA ALA A 168 1.32 -9.66 18.97
C ALA A 168 2.29 -10.05 17.84
N PRO A 169 2.94 -11.22 17.92
CA PRO A 169 3.74 -11.73 16.81
C PRO A 169 2.85 -12.18 15.65
N TYR A 170 3.41 -12.21 14.44
CA TYR A 170 2.71 -12.64 13.23
C TYR A 170 2.15 -14.06 13.33
N THR A 171 2.74 -14.92 14.17
CA THR A 171 2.31 -16.30 14.40
C THR A 171 0.89 -16.41 14.97
N THR A 172 0.33 -15.32 15.49
CA THR A 172 -1.07 -15.25 15.93
C THR A 172 -2.08 -15.04 14.79
N ILE A 173 -1.64 -14.64 13.59
CA ILE A 173 -2.51 -14.32 12.45
C ILE A 173 -3.24 -15.57 11.95
N ALA A 174 -2.50 -16.63 11.61
CA ALA A 174 -3.09 -17.84 11.05
C ALA A 174 -4.12 -18.50 11.98
N PRO A 175 -3.84 -18.76 13.27
CA PRO A 175 -4.82 -19.36 14.19
C PRO A 175 -6.16 -18.60 14.29
N ARG A 176 -6.13 -17.26 14.17
CA ARG A 176 -7.32 -16.40 14.21
C ARG A 176 -8.18 -16.48 12.94
N LEU A 177 -7.59 -16.87 11.81
CA LEU A 177 -8.22 -16.90 10.49
C LEU A 177 -8.59 -18.31 10.05
N THR A 178 -7.73 -19.30 10.29
CA THR A 178 -7.93 -20.69 9.85
C THR A 178 -9.09 -21.39 10.55
N THR A 179 -9.52 -20.87 11.71
CA THR A 179 -10.65 -21.35 12.51
C THR A 179 -11.94 -20.55 12.31
N SER A 180 -11.88 -19.40 11.63
CA SER A 180 -13.05 -18.52 11.46
C SER A 180 -14.09 -19.16 10.58
N ALA A 181 -15.33 -19.35 11.04
CA ALA A 181 -16.44 -19.91 10.25
C ALA A 181 -16.88 -19.00 9.09
N THR A 182 -16.74 -17.69 9.26
CA THR A 182 -17.15 -16.66 8.30
C THR A 182 -15.94 -15.92 7.73
N THR A 183 -16.17 -15.15 6.66
CA THR A 183 -15.22 -14.16 6.16
C THR A 183 -14.76 -13.26 7.28
N LYS A 184 -13.43 -13.10 7.41
CA LYS A 184 -12.81 -12.33 8.47
C LYS A 184 -11.53 -11.71 7.96
N THR A 185 -11.33 -10.44 8.28
CA THR A 185 -10.10 -9.71 8.02
C THR A 185 -9.46 -9.28 9.33
N LEU A 186 -8.15 -9.38 9.40
CA LEU A 186 -7.32 -8.76 10.42
C LEU A 186 -6.63 -7.56 9.79
N LEU A 187 -6.74 -6.40 10.46
CA LEU A 187 -5.86 -5.27 10.20
C LEU A 187 -4.55 -5.50 10.93
N ILE A 188 -3.43 -5.22 10.27
CA ILE A 188 -2.08 -5.40 10.82
C ILE A 188 -1.32 -4.08 10.61
N SER A 189 -0.74 -3.52 11.67
CA SER A 189 0.24 -2.41 11.55
C SER A 189 1.64 -2.88 11.88
N ALA A 190 2.55 -2.57 10.96
CA ALA A 190 3.98 -2.47 11.16
C ALA A 190 4.35 -0.99 11.42
N ASP A 191 5.60 -0.69 11.75
CA ASP A 191 6.07 0.68 11.91
C ASP A 191 5.90 1.44 10.58
N GLY A 192 5.16 2.55 10.63
CA GLY A 192 4.82 3.35 9.44
C GLY A 192 3.98 2.66 8.35
N HIS A 193 3.49 1.42 8.53
CA HIS A 193 2.88 0.64 7.44
C HIS A 193 1.61 -0.12 7.84
N ARG A 194 0.65 -0.22 6.90
CA ARG A 194 -0.63 -0.90 7.09
C ARG A 194 -0.79 -2.06 6.11
N LEU A 195 -1.19 -3.19 6.67
CA LEU A 195 -1.37 -4.47 5.99
C LEU A 195 -2.70 -5.08 6.38
N SER A 196 -3.14 -6.10 5.64
CA SER A 196 -4.21 -6.98 6.10
C SER A 196 -3.95 -8.44 5.78
N ALA A 197 -4.58 -9.32 6.54
CA ALA A 197 -4.68 -10.72 6.22
C ALA A 197 -6.08 -11.21 6.53
N GLY A 198 -6.59 -12.19 5.81
CA GLY A 198 -7.95 -12.64 6.04
C GLY A 198 -8.26 -14.02 5.50
N VAL A 199 -9.50 -14.43 5.74
CA VAL A 199 -10.14 -15.57 5.09
C VAL A 199 -11.42 -15.08 4.45
N ILE A 200 -11.64 -15.47 3.20
CA ILE A 200 -12.87 -15.28 2.46
C ILE A 200 -13.55 -16.64 2.39
N VAL A 201 -14.78 -16.72 2.87
CA VAL A 201 -15.60 -17.94 2.86
C VAL A 201 -16.69 -17.77 1.82
N GLY A 202 -16.62 -18.58 0.75
CA GLY A 202 -17.61 -18.58 -0.33
C GLY A 202 -18.92 -19.24 0.09
N ALA A 203 -19.97 -19.05 -0.71
CA ALA A 203 -21.30 -19.61 -0.45
C ALA A 203 -21.30 -21.15 -0.31
N ASN A 204 -20.40 -21.83 -1.03
CA ASN A 204 -20.24 -23.28 -1.00
C ASN A 204 -19.34 -23.77 0.15
N GLY A 205 -18.88 -22.87 1.03
CA GLY A 205 -17.95 -23.18 2.12
C GLY A 205 -16.47 -23.20 1.71
N ASP A 206 -16.16 -22.98 0.42
CA ASP A 206 -14.80 -22.84 -0.06
C ASP A 206 -14.08 -21.68 0.62
N ARG A 207 -12.80 -21.88 0.92
CA ARG A 207 -11.99 -20.93 1.69
C ARG A 207 -10.80 -20.45 0.91
N THR A 208 -10.68 -19.14 0.76
CA THR A 208 -9.46 -18.49 0.28
C THR A 208 -8.86 -17.69 1.42
N TYR A 209 -7.63 -17.99 1.79
CA TYR A 209 -6.87 -17.16 2.72
C TYR A 209 -6.12 -16.10 1.93
N TYR A 210 -5.89 -14.94 2.52
CA TYR A 210 -5.12 -13.91 1.85
C TYR A 210 -4.22 -13.13 2.80
N TYR A 211 -3.21 -12.52 2.20
CA TYR A 211 -2.35 -11.52 2.77
C TYR A 211 -2.23 -10.37 1.78
N ASN A 212 -2.33 -9.14 2.25
CA ASN A 212 -2.21 -7.93 1.43
C ASN A 212 -1.21 -6.97 2.05
N ASP A 213 -0.21 -6.62 1.25
CA ASP A 213 0.65 -5.48 1.48
C ASP A 213 0.41 -4.47 0.34
N PRO A 214 -0.15 -3.27 0.63
CA PRO A 214 -0.35 -2.23 -0.37
C PRO A 214 0.92 -1.78 -1.11
N ASN A 215 2.12 -1.95 -0.54
CA ASN A 215 3.39 -1.64 -1.20
C ASN A 215 3.82 -2.70 -2.22
N ILE A 216 3.19 -3.88 -2.20
CA ILE A 216 3.65 -5.05 -2.93
C ILE A 216 2.52 -5.68 -3.75
N GLY A 217 1.45 -6.12 -3.09
CA GLY A 217 0.29 -6.73 -3.71
C GLY A 217 -0.51 -7.68 -2.82
N PHE A 218 -1.46 -8.35 -3.47
CA PHE A 218 -2.41 -9.26 -2.84
C PHE A 218 -2.01 -10.72 -3.11
N ALA A 219 -1.71 -11.48 -2.06
CA ALA A 219 -1.43 -12.91 -2.12
C ALA A 219 -2.65 -13.71 -1.64
N ALA A 220 -3.20 -14.56 -2.51
CA ALA A 220 -4.25 -15.53 -2.21
C ALA A 220 -3.65 -16.92 -2.02
N PHE A 221 -4.15 -17.66 -1.03
CA PHE A 221 -3.72 -19.01 -0.69
C PHE A 221 -4.93 -19.95 -0.65
N SER A 222 -4.83 -21.07 -1.35
CA SER A 222 -5.92 -22.05 -1.49
C SER A 222 -6.09 -22.99 -0.30
N SER A 223 -5.17 -22.97 0.67
CA SER A 223 -5.23 -23.85 1.84
C SER A 223 -4.62 -23.21 3.10
N LYS A 224 -4.99 -23.75 4.26
CA LYS A 224 -4.42 -23.35 5.57
C LYS A 224 -2.90 -23.52 5.58
N ALA A 225 -2.42 -24.66 5.08
CA ALA A 225 -0.98 -24.97 5.03
C ALA A 225 -0.21 -24.00 4.13
N ALA A 226 -0.77 -23.67 2.95
CA ALA A 226 -0.18 -22.67 2.06
C ALA A 226 -0.13 -21.29 2.71
N PHE A 227 -1.20 -20.89 3.41
CA PHE A 227 -1.27 -19.61 4.11
C PHE A 227 -0.25 -19.51 5.26
N GLU A 228 -0.15 -20.51 6.12
CA GLU A 228 0.82 -20.55 7.22
C GLU A 228 2.27 -20.52 6.70
N LYS A 229 2.57 -21.31 5.66
CA LYS A 229 3.86 -21.28 4.97
C LYS A 229 4.14 -19.90 4.37
N GLY A 230 3.14 -19.27 3.76
CA GLY A 230 3.21 -17.94 3.19
C GLY A 230 3.55 -16.88 4.23
N LEU A 231 2.81 -16.81 5.33
CA LEU A 231 3.08 -15.88 6.44
C LEU A 231 4.50 -16.08 7.00
N LYS A 232 4.94 -17.33 7.20
CA LYS A 232 6.32 -17.59 7.66
C LYS A 232 7.36 -17.04 6.68
N LYS A 233 7.18 -17.23 5.37
CA LYS A 233 8.07 -16.66 4.35
C LYS A 233 8.08 -15.13 4.40
N ILE A 234 6.91 -14.50 4.53
CA ILE A 234 6.75 -13.04 4.57
C ILE A 234 7.49 -12.45 5.77
N PHE A 235 7.21 -12.95 6.98
CA PHE A 235 7.66 -12.31 8.21
C PHE A 235 9.06 -12.74 8.68
N THR A 236 9.58 -13.89 8.21
CA THR A 236 10.89 -14.39 8.65
C THR A 236 11.88 -14.66 7.52
N GLY A 237 11.40 -14.72 6.27
CA GLY A 237 12.24 -15.03 5.13
C GLY A 237 13.31 -13.95 4.92
N PRO A 238 14.57 -14.31 4.64
CA PRO A 238 15.65 -13.33 4.49
C PRO A 238 15.39 -12.30 3.38
N HIS A 239 14.61 -12.69 2.37
CA HIS A 239 14.24 -11.84 1.24
C HIS A 239 13.05 -10.92 1.50
N LEU A 240 12.22 -11.15 2.52
CA LEU A 240 10.95 -10.43 2.72
C LEU A 240 10.81 -9.79 4.10
N LYS A 241 11.55 -10.26 5.11
CA LYS A 241 11.41 -9.78 6.49
C LYS A 241 11.67 -8.29 6.68
N HIS A 242 12.45 -7.67 5.78
CA HIS A 242 12.78 -6.24 5.82
C HIS A 242 11.65 -5.36 5.28
N MET A 243 10.62 -5.94 4.66
CA MET A 243 9.47 -5.18 4.13
C MET A 243 8.50 -4.73 5.25
N HIS A 244 8.71 -5.22 6.49
CA HIS A 244 7.79 -4.99 7.61
C HIS A 244 8.57 -4.75 8.89
N ASP A 245 8.84 -3.49 9.21
CA ASP A 245 9.49 -3.15 10.46
C ASP A 245 8.52 -3.36 11.64
N PRO A 246 8.88 -4.14 12.67
CA PRO A 246 7.98 -4.39 13.78
C PRO A 246 7.83 -3.14 14.65
N ILE A 247 6.66 -2.93 15.24
CA ILE A 247 6.34 -1.76 16.09
C ILE A 247 7.29 -1.63 17.28
N ASN A 248 7.75 -2.76 17.82
CA ASN A 248 8.69 -2.79 18.94
C ASN A 248 10.17 -2.79 18.51
N GLN A 249 10.46 -2.66 17.21
CA GLN A 249 11.80 -2.66 16.62
C GLN A 249 12.68 -3.87 17.01
N SER A 250 12.06 -4.97 17.46
CA SER A 250 12.75 -6.17 17.91
C SER A 250 12.92 -7.15 16.76
N ALA A 251 14.17 -7.49 16.45
CA ALA A 251 14.49 -8.52 15.45
C ALA A 251 14.22 -9.95 15.95
N THR A 252 14.23 -10.19 17.27
CA THR A 252 14.11 -11.53 17.87
C THR A 252 12.70 -11.85 18.35
N ASP A 253 11.90 -10.83 18.69
CA ASP A 253 10.48 -10.96 19.04
C ASP A 253 9.68 -9.84 18.35
N PRO A 254 9.55 -9.88 17.01
CA PRO A 254 8.86 -8.83 16.26
C PRO A 254 7.37 -8.81 16.60
N ARG A 255 6.85 -7.63 16.95
CA ARG A 255 5.45 -7.43 17.31
C ARG A 255 4.77 -6.43 16.36
N TYR A 256 3.50 -6.71 16.07
CA TYR A 256 2.63 -5.92 15.20
C TYR A 256 1.33 -5.61 15.93
N LEU A 257 0.71 -4.47 15.63
CA LEU A 257 -0.65 -4.20 16.09
C LEU A 257 -1.63 -4.99 15.22
N ILE A 258 -2.44 -5.86 15.81
CA ILE A 258 -3.35 -6.74 15.08
C ILE A 258 -4.74 -6.64 15.68
N SER A 259 -5.72 -6.20 14.90
CA SER A 259 -7.14 -6.15 15.30
C SER A 259 -8.02 -6.90 14.31
N VAL A 260 -9.21 -7.31 14.74
CA VAL A 260 -10.26 -7.73 13.80
C VAL A 260 -10.74 -6.47 13.07
N PHE A 261 -10.91 -6.56 11.76
CA PHE A 261 -11.54 -5.50 10.98
C PHE A 261 -13.05 -5.47 11.27
N ASN A 262 -13.55 -4.31 11.63
CA ASN A 262 -14.96 -4.04 11.87
C ASN A 262 -15.41 -2.94 10.88
N PRO A 263 -16.24 -3.26 9.87
CA PRO A 263 -16.72 -2.30 8.87
C PRO A 263 -17.42 -1.08 9.46
N ASP A 264 -18.01 -1.21 10.65
CA ASP A 264 -18.79 -0.17 11.31
C ASP A 264 -17.97 0.64 12.33
N HIS A 265 -16.68 0.30 12.54
CA HIS A 265 -15.81 0.98 13.51
C HIS A 265 -15.60 2.45 13.16
N LEU A 266 -15.60 2.79 11.86
CA LEU A 266 -15.47 4.16 11.38
C LEU A 266 -16.72 4.53 10.57
N PRO A 267 -17.76 5.11 11.23
CA PRO A 267 -19.05 5.39 10.59
C PRO A 267 -18.95 6.29 9.35
N ASP A 268 -17.96 7.18 9.32
CA ASP A 268 -17.67 8.07 8.19
C ASP A 268 -17.13 7.35 6.95
N ILE A 269 -16.86 6.06 7.01
CA ILE A 269 -16.42 5.25 5.86
C ILE A 269 -17.07 3.86 5.84
N ALA A 270 -18.10 3.65 6.66
CA ALA A 270 -18.84 2.40 6.74
C ALA A 270 -19.76 2.21 5.51
N PRO A 271 -20.02 0.95 5.07
CA PRO A 271 -20.86 0.65 3.90
C PRO A 271 -22.28 1.21 3.96
N HIS A 272 -22.83 1.38 5.18
CA HIS A 272 -24.20 1.82 5.42
C HIS A 272 -24.30 3.25 5.98
N GLY A 273 -23.18 3.97 6.10
CA GLY A 273 -23.19 5.38 6.47
C GLY A 273 -23.87 6.22 5.40
N GLN A 274 -24.80 7.13 5.79
CA GLN A 274 -25.57 7.99 4.88
C GLN A 274 -24.72 8.85 3.91
N ARG A 275 -23.40 8.88 4.07
CA ARG A 275 -22.48 9.68 3.25
C ARG A 275 -21.61 8.88 2.27
N TYR A 276 -21.61 7.54 2.31
CA TYR A 276 -20.59 6.76 1.56
C TYR A 276 -21.11 5.46 0.96
N LYS A 277 -21.63 5.54 -0.27
CA LYS A 277 -21.59 4.40 -1.19
C LYS A 277 -20.15 4.27 -1.66
N VAL A 278 -19.38 3.36 -1.06
CA VAL A 278 -18.08 2.99 -1.59
C VAL A 278 -18.33 2.31 -2.94
N TYR A 279 -17.66 2.78 -4.01
CA TYR A 279 -17.64 2.08 -5.30
C TYR A 279 -16.80 0.81 -5.11
N VAL A 280 -17.45 -0.20 -4.53
CA VAL A 280 -16.99 -1.58 -4.46
C VAL A 280 -17.76 -2.39 -5.46
#